data_AF-A0A8S0S794-F1
#
_entry.id   AF-A0A8S0S794-F1
#
_cell.length_a   1.000
_cell.length_b   1.000
_cell.length_c   1.000
_cell.angle_alpha   90.00
_cell.angle_beta   90.00
_cell.angle_gamma   90.00
#
_symmetry.space_group_name_H-M   'P 1'
#
loop_
_entity.id
_entity.type
_entity.pdbx_description
1 polymer ?
#
loop_
_entity_poly.entity_id
_entity_poly.type
_entity_poly.pdbx_seq_one_letter_code
_entity_poly.pdbx_strand_id
1 'polypeptide(L)'
;MAPVIATTTTSLPPKKWSLDSWKSKPAWQLPEYPDKDSLESVLETIESFPPIVFAGEARSLEEKLGQAALGNAFLLQGGDCAESFREFNVDKVRDTFIVLLQMSLVLMFGGQVPVIK
;
A
#
# COMPACT_ATOMS: atom_id res chain seq x y z
N MET A 1 13.96 26.37 -36.36
CA MET A 1 12.66 26.44 -35.65
C MET A 1 11.69 25.54 -36.39
N ALA A 2 11.48 24.31 -35.89
CA ALA A 2 10.48 23.39 -36.41
C ALA A 2 9.17 23.56 -35.60
N PRO A 3 7.99 23.45 -36.23
CA PRO A 3 6.72 23.70 -35.55
C PRO A 3 6.33 22.52 -34.66
N VAL A 4 5.85 22.83 -33.45
CA VAL A 4 5.33 21.85 -32.49
C VAL A 4 3.91 21.48 -32.92
N ILE A 5 3.69 20.21 -33.27
CA ILE A 5 2.37 19.65 -33.55
C ILE A 5 1.66 19.46 -32.21
N ALA A 6 0.53 20.14 -32.02
CA ALA A 6 -0.32 20.00 -30.85
C ALA A 6 -0.95 18.59 -30.85
N THR A 7 -0.50 17.73 -29.92
CA THR A 7 -1.14 16.45 -29.66
C THR A 7 -2.51 16.70 -29.03
N THR A 8 -3.58 16.45 -29.77
CA THR A 8 -4.94 16.48 -29.24
C THR A 8 -5.09 15.35 -28.22
N THR A 9 -5.12 15.69 -26.94
CA THR A 9 -5.41 14.74 -25.86
C THR A 9 -6.89 14.37 -25.95
N THR A 10 -7.20 13.29 -26.68
CA THR A 10 -8.54 12.69 -26.64
C THR A 10 -8.76 12.12 -25.24
N SER A 11 -9.42 12.88 -24.37
CA SER A 11 -9.83 12.43 -23.05
C SER A 11 -10.96 11.41 -23.20
N LEU A 12 -10.62 10.12 -23.16
CA LEU A 12 -11.60 9.05 -22.98
C LEU A 12 -12.33 9.26 -21.65
N PRO A 13 -13.66 9.12 -21.59
CA PRO A 13 -14.40 9.25 -20.34
C PRO A 13 -13.88 8.24 -19.31
N PRO A 14 -13.81 8.59 -18.01
CA PRO A 14 -13.35 7.66 -16.99
C PRO A 14 -14.27 6.44 -17.01
N LYS A 15 -13.73 5.26 -17.34
CA LYS A 15 -14.45 3.99 -17.14
C LYS A 15 -14.94 3.96 -15.70
N LYS A 16 -16.22 3.68 -15.50
CA LYS A 16 -16.83 3.52 -14.17
C LYS A 16 -16.02 2.49 -13.37
N TRP A 17 -15.58 2.86 -12.18
CA TRP A 17 -14.79 1.98 -11.32
C TRP A 17 -15.56 0.70 -10.98
N SER A 18 -14.86 -0.43 -11.04
CA SER A 18 -15.30 -1.74 -10.55
C SER A 18 -14.08 -2.53 -10.08
N LEU A 19 -14.27 -3.57 -9.28
CA LEU A 19 -13.20 -4.40 -8.74
C LEU A 19 -12.26 -4.96 -9.82
N ASP A 20 -12.81 -5.35 -10.98
CA ASP A 20 -12.03 -5.91 -12.10
C ASP A 20 -11.49 -4.88 -13.09
N SER A 21 -11.81 -3.58 -12.92
CA SER A 21 -11.48 -2.55 -13.91
C SER A 21 -9.96 -2.43 -14.17
N TRP A 22 -9.12 -2.78 -13.19
CA TRP A 22 -7.66 -2.76 -13.28
C TRP A 22 -7.11 -3.80 -14.26
N LYS A 23 -7.78 -4.96 -14.45
CA LYS A 23 -7.37 -6.02 -15.38
C LYS A 23 -7.28 -5.56 -16.83
N SER A 24 -7.97 -4.45 -17.16
CA SER A 24 -7.94 -3.82 -18.49
C SER A 24 -6.79 -2.82 -18.70
N LYS A 25 -5.94 -2.61 -17.68
CA LYS A 25 -4.81 -1.67 -17.71
C LYS A 25 -3.48 -2.41 -17.89
N PRO A 26 -2.44 -1.77 -18.47
CA PRO A 26 -1.11 -2.36 -18.52
C PRO A 26 -0.56 -2.64 -17.12
N ALA A 27 -0.09 -3.87 -16.87
CA ALA A 27 0.56 -4.29 -15.62
C ALA A 27 1.82 -5.09 -15.96
N TRP A 28 2.98 -4.69 -15.41
CA TRP A 28 4.29 -5.20 -15.86
C TRP A 28 4.91 -6.30 -14.99
N GLN A 29 4.57 -6.37 -13.70
CA GLN A 29 5.22 -7.25 -12.72
C GLN A 29 4.28 -8.37 -12.25
N LEU A 30 3.36 -8.80 -13.10
CA LEU A 30 2.44 -9.89 -12.76
C LEU A 30 3.11 -11.24 -13.02
N PRO A 31 2.98 -12.20 -12.09
CA PRO A 31 3.41 -13.57 -12.34
C PRO A 31 2.51 -14.24 -13.40
N GLU A 32 3.11 -15.10 -14.22
CA GLU A 32 2.39 -15.98 -15.13
C GLU A 32 2.11 -17.31 -14.41
N TYR A 33 0.84 -17.55 -14.05
CA TYR A 33 0.42 -18.82 -13.47
C TYR A 33 0.11 -19.83 -14.58
N PRO A 34 0.71 -21.03 -14.57
CA PRO A 34 0.51 -22.03 -15.62
C PRO A 34 -0.88 -22.67 -15.59
N ASP A 35 -1.49 -22.78 -14.41
CA ASP A 35 -2.81 -23.35 -14.19
C ASP A 35 -3.78 -22.27 -13.69
N LYS A 36 -4.78 -21.96 -14.52
CA LYS A 36 -5.80 -20.96 -14.22
C LYS A 36 -6.87 -21.47 -13.27
N ASP A 37 -7.17 -22.76 -13.32
CA ASP A 37 -8.21 -23.35 -12.45
C ASP A 37 -7.70 -23.41 -11.01
N SER A 38 -6.42 -23.78 -10.83
CA SER A 38 -5.76 -23.69 -9.52
C SER A 38 -5.70 -22.26 -8.98
N LEU A 39 -5.44 -21.27 -9.83
CA LEU A 39 -5.44 -19.86 -9.43
C LEU A 39 -6.81 -19.43 -8.92
N GLU A 40 -7.88 -19.72 -9.67
CA GLU A 40 -9.25 -19.36 -9.30
C GLU A 40 -9.65 -20.01 -7.96
N SER A 41 -9.36 -21.29 -7.77
CA SER A 41 -9.64 -22.00 -6.52
C SER A 41 -8.94 -21.37 -5.30
N VAL A 42 -7.70 -20.89 -5.46
CA VAL A 42 -6.98 -20.19 -4.40
C VAL A 42 -7.58 -18.81 -4.12
N LEU A 43 -8.02 -18.08 -5.15
CA LEU A 43 -8.68 -16.78 -4.99
C LEU A 43 -10.01 -16.92 -4.25
N GLU A 44 -10.84 -17.90 -4.60
CA GLU A 44 -12.09 -18.20 -3.89
C GLU A 44 -11.84 -18.52 -2.41
N THR A 45 -10.76 -19.26 -2.13
CA THR A 45 -10.37 -19.59 -0.75
C THR A 45 -9.99 -18.33 0.03
N ILE A 46 -9.17 -17.45 -0.54
CA ILE A 46 -8.74 -16.20 0.11
C ILE A 46 -9.92 -15.25 0.34
N GLU A 47 -10.86 -15.17 -0.60
CA GLU A 47 -12.07 -14.34 -0.46
C GLU A 47 -12.95 -14.77 0.72
N SER A 48 -12.93 -16.05 1.09
CA SER A 48 -13.67 -16.59 2.24
C SER A 48 -13.07 -16.24 3.61
N PHE A 49 -11.82 -15.77 3.66
CA PHE A 49 -11.13 -15.47 4.91
C PHE A 49 -11.56 -14.12 5.49
N PRO A 50 -11.49 -13.95 6.83
CA PRO A 50 -11.79 -12.67 7.44
C PRO A 50 -10.82 -11.58 6.95
N PRO A 51 -11.28 -10.32 6.85
CA PRO A 51 -10.42 -9.21 6.46
C PRO A 51 -9.33 -8.97 7.51
N ILE A 52 -8.14 -8.54 7.04
CA ILE A 52 -7.00 -8.24 7.92
C ILE A 52 -7.21 -6.90 8.66
N VAL A 53 -7.94 -5.97 8.06
CA VAL A 53 -8.22 -4.63 8.62
C VAL A 53 -9.67 -4.23 8.42
N PHE A 54 -10.20 -3.40 9.32
CA PHE A 54 -11.54 -2.84 9.20
C PHE A 54 -11.54 -1.53 8.40
N ALA A 55 -12.63 -1.26 7.67
CA ALA A 55 -12.77 -0.03 6.90
C ALA A 55 -12.74 1.26 7.76
N GLY A 56 -13.02 1.16 9.07
CA GLY A 56 -12.86 2.27 10.01
C GLY A 56 -11.39 2.63 10.27
N GLU A 57 -10.52 1.62 10.34
CA GLU A 57 -9.09 1.81 10.56
C GLU A 57 -8.41 2.45 9.36
N ALA A 58 -8.80 2.05 8.14
CA ALA A 58 -8.32 2.66 6.90
C ALA A 58 -8.67 4.15 6.82
N ARG A 59 -9.92 4.52 7.16
CA ARG A 59 -10.35 5.94 7.22
C ARG A 59 -9.61 6.73 8.30
N SER A 60 -9.38 6.13 9.46
CA SER A 60 -8.58 6.77 10.51
C SER A 60 -7.12 7.01 10.08
N LEU A 61 -6.54 6.08 9.31
CA LEU A 61 -5.21 6.25 8.75
C LEU A 61 -5.19 7.37 7.68
N GLU A 62 -6.18 7.41 6.80
CA GLU A 62 -6.34 8.47 5.78
C GLU A 62 -6.37 9.87 6.41
N GLU A 63 -7.16 10.07 7.47
CA GLU A 63 -7.23 11.33 8.21
C GLU A 63 -5.86 11.75 8.78
N LYS A 64 -5.12 10.79 9.35
CA LYS A 64 -3.76 11.03 9.89
C LYS A 64 -2.78 11.38 8.77
N LEU A 65 -2.80 10.66 7.65
CA LEU A 65 -1.97 10.97 6.49
C LEU A 65 -2.28 12.36 5.93
N GLY A 66 -3.53 12.81 5.98
CA GLY A 66 -3.93 14.19 5.69
C GLY A 66 -3.22 15.20 6.59
N GLN A 67 -3.09 14.92 7.89
CA GLN A 67 -2.31 15.78 8.80
C GLN A 67 -0.83 15.84 8.43
N ALA A 68 -0.24 14.72 8.01
CA ALA A 68 1.14 14.70 7.55
C ALA A 68 1.34 15.50 6.25
N ALA A 69 0.41 15.42 5.30
CA ALA A 69 0.44 16.20 4.07
C ALA A 69 0.36 17.72 4.32
N LEU A 70 -0.31 18.13 5.40
CA LEU A 70 -0.39 19.53 5.86
C LEU A 70 0.80 19.97 6.72
N GLY A 71 1.75 19.07 7.00
CA GLY A 71 2.91 19.34 7.86
C GLY A 71 2.64 19.30 9.36
N ASN A 72 1.45 18.84 9.77
CA ASN A 72 1.05 18.74 11.19
C ASN A 72 1.47 17.42 11.84
N ALA A 73 2.01 16.47 11.06
CA ALA A 73 2.50 15.18 11.53
C ALA A 73 3.62 14.67 10.61
N PHE A 74 4.34 13.65 11.05
CA PHE A 74 5.39 12.98 10.28
C PHE A 74 5.02 11.50 10.06
N LEU A 75 5.22 10.96 8.86
CA LEU A 75 5.00 9.54 8.55
C LEU A 75 6.32 8.76 8.70
N LEU A 76 6.32 7.76 9.57
CA LEU A 76 7.36 6.75 9.68
C LEU A 76 6.81 5.42 9.14
N GLN A 77 7.31 4.97 8.01
CA GLN A 77 7.01 3.65 7.46
C GLN A 77 8.32 2.86 7.32
N GLY A 78 8.34 1.63 7.83
CA GLY A 78 9.52 0.77 7.80
C GLY A 78 9.16 -0.68 8.06
N GLY A 79 10.04 -1.58 7.62
CA GLY A 79 9.85 -3.03 7.72
C GLY A 79 10.85 -3.77 6.85
N ASP A 80 10.60 -5.07 6.65
CA ASP A 80 11.41 -5.91 5.77
C ASP A 80 11.34 -5.45 4.31
N CYS A 81 12.43 -5.62 3.57
CA CYS A 81 12.44 -5.43 2.12
C CYS A 81 11.55 -6.46 1.41
N ALA A 82 11.56 -7.70 1.92
CA ALA A 82 10.71 -8.79 1.48
C ALA A 82 10.54 -9.76 2.66
N GLU A 83 9.31 -9.98 3.09
CA GLU A 83 9.01 -10.97 4.12
C GLU A 83 9.14 -12.40 3.54
N SER A 84 9.57 -13.35 4.37
CA SER A 84 9.83 -14.74 3.97
C SER A 84 9.17 -15.71 4.93
N PHE A 85 8.49 -16.72 4.40
CA PHE A 85 7.87 -17.78 5.21
C PHE A 85 8.87 -18.53 6.10
N ARG A 86 10.14 -18.64 5.68
CA ARG A 86 11.19 -19.30 6.46
C ARG A 86 11.61 -18.51 7.69
N GLU A 87 11.46 -17.19 7.63
CA GLU A 87 11.89 -16.26 8.67
C GLU A 87 10.72 -15.73 9.50
N PHE A 88 9.52 -16.26 9.30
CA PHE A 88 8.34 -15.85 10.03
C PHE A 88 8.38 -16.40 11.47
N ASN A 89 8.86 -15.58 12.39
CA ASN A 89 8.87 -15.88 13.82
C ASN A 89 8.54 -14.63 14.65
N VAL A 90 8.06 -14.88 15.87
CA VAL A 90 7.56 -13.83 16.78
C VAL A 90 8.66 -12.85 17.19
N ASP A 91 9.90 -13.33 17.36
CA ASP A 91 11.01 -12.46 17.77
C ASP A 91 11.33 -11.43 16.68
N LYS A 92 11.38 -11.85 15.40
CA LYS A 92 11.62 -10.94 14.26
C LYS A 92 10.56 -9.84 14.18
N VAL A 93 9.28 -10.21 14.31
CA VAL A 93 8.16 -9.25 14.28
C VAL A 93 8.24 -8.28 15.47
N ARG A 94 8.49 -8.80 16.68
CA ARG A 94 8.64 -8.00 17.89
C ARG A 94 9.79 -7.01 17.77
N ASP A 95 10.95 -7.49 17.35
CA ASP A 95 12.16 -6.68 17.32
C ASP A 95 12.06 -5.58 16.26
N THR A 96 11.44 -5.87 15.10
CA THR A 96 11.10 -4.85 14.09
C THR A 96 10.14 -3.80 14.65
N PHE A 97 9.12 -4.22 15.40
CA PHE A 97 8.17 -3.30 16.03
C PHE A 97 8.84 -2.41 17.10
N ILE A 98 9.76 -2.96 17.90
CA ILE A 98 10.54 -2.19 18.89
C ILE A 98 11.36 -1.10 18.18
N VAL A 99 12.03 -1.42 17.07
CA VAL A 99 12.81 -0.44 16.30
C VAL A 99 11.92 0.68 15.78
N LEU A 100 10.75 0.36 15.21
CA LEU A 100 9.78 1.37 14.76
C LEU A 100 9.31 2.28 15.90
N LEU A 101 9.03 1.73 17.08
CA LEU A 101 8.64 2.52 18.25
C LEU A 101 9.77 3.43 18.74
N GLN A 102 11.01 2.93 18.78
CA GLN A 102 12.18 3.72 19.18
C GLN A 102 12.43 4.88 18.21
N MET A 103 12.41 4.61 16.90
CA MET A 103 12.53 5.65 15.88
C MET A 103 11.41 6.68 15.99
N SER A 104 10.17 6.23 16.18
CA SER A 104 9.01 7.11 16.35
C SER A 104 9.18 8.08 17.52
N LEU A 105 9.71 7.62 18.66
CA LEU A 105 9.97 8.45 19.83
C LEU A 105 11.04 9.52 19.53
N VAL A 106 12.14 9.14 18.89
CA VAL A 106 13.23 10.07 18.54
C VAL A 106 12.76 11.13 17.54
N LEU A 107 12.03 10.71 16.50
CA LEU A 107 11.47 11.62 15.48
C LEU A 107 10.45 12.58 16.07
N MET A 108 9.58 12.11 16.98
CA MET A 108 8.59 12.95 17.65
C MET A 108 9.26 14.02 18.52
N PHE A 109 10.31 13.66 19.26
CA PHE A 109 11.06 14.60 20.09
C PHE A 109 11.80 15.65 19.24
N GLY A 110 12.48 15.23 18.18
CA GLY A 110 13.26 16.13 17.32
C GLY A 110 12.40 17.01 16.41
N GLY A 111 11.29 16.48 15.90
CA GLY A 111 10.40 17.18 14.97
C GLY A 111 9.30 18.00 15.66
N GLN A 112 9.07 17.81 16.97
CA GLN A 112 8.00 18.45 17.75
C GLN A 112 6.59 18.28 17.14
N VAL A 113 6.40 17.23 16.34
CA VAL A 113 5.13 16.87 15.71
C VAL A 113 4.81 15.39 15.96
N PRO A 114 3.52 15.01 15.98
CA PRO A 114 3.13 13.61 16.06
C PRO A 114 3.74 12.76 14.95
N VAL A 115 4.11 11.51 15.26
CA VAL A 115 4.60 10.53 14.30
C VAL A 115 3.56 9.43 14.09
N ILE A 116 3.12 9.28 12.84
CA ILE A 116 2.28 8.18 12.35
C ILE A 116 3.23 7.02 12.04
N LYS A 117 2.88 5.84 12.53
CA LYS A 117 3.64 4.59 12.38
C LYS A 117 2.66 3.52 11.91
#